data_AF-A0A3A0CP87-F1
#
_entry.id   AF-A0A3A0CP87-F1
#
_cell.length_a   1.000
_cell.length_b   1.000
_cell.length_c   1.000
_cell.angle_alpha   90.00
_cell.angle_beta   90.00
_cell.angle_gamma   90.00
#
_symmetry.space_group_name_H-M   'P 1'
#
loop_
_entity.id
_entity.type
_entity.pdbx_description
1 polymer ?
#
loop_
_entity_poly.entity_id
_entity_poly.type
_entity_poly.pdbx_seq_one_letter_code
_entity_poly.pdbx_strand_id
1 'polypeptide(L)'
;MHMKTYSICLLIAVSSATAARGTTIAVFEPIPDALSANDMSSDGRYVVGQTDFDQDYFPDGTYHYDTHTGVMTILPPEATDAAAVSDDGTVVLGTIVDPESPDPALGETAALWTAETGWQSLGYLPNAGECPSRSNGYELSGDGSVAVGLSWDGCFGRGFRWTAATGMQQLEVLALDRNRASVCSADGNLIGGFAQGNQARTPTFWTGDLQGETLDPVYDARGEVFGINDAGTIMLGTYGTNTDPTDRAAKWTLGESGWQRETIGAGSLGPAILWRGIPMDITDDGTIVGFDTYLGNRIAWIIPQGMPPYLNFKTYVQSLGATVPIGWTLDVCQAISTSGRRIIGHGGAARAWTVTIDLLGDMNCDGAVDVDDIEPFTQALIDVPAYDTAFPACWSGRADMNQDDSIDGLDVGDFVSDLLGS
;
A
#
# COMPACT_ATOMS: atom_id res chain seq x y z
N MET A 1 -10.52 -51.41 28.40
CA MET A 1 -10.84 -50.19 27.64
C MET A 1 -10.25 -49.02 28.43
N HIS A 2 -9.02 -48.63 28.10
CA HIS A 2 -8.29 -47.54 28.76
C HIS A 2 -8.11 -46.44 27.73
N MET A 3 -8.72 -45.29 27.99
CA MET A 3 -8.65 -44.10 27.16
C MET A 3 -7.34 -43.38 27.51
N LYS A 4 -6.37 -43.37 26.60
CA LYS A 4 -5.13 -42.61 26.75
C LYS A 4 -5.41 -41.15 26.36
N THR A 5 -5.29 -40.26 27.33
CA THR A 5 -5.30 -38.81 27.13
C THR A 5 -3.99 -38.42 26.44
N TYR A 6 -4.04 -37.89 25.23
CA TYR A 6 -2.89 -37.25 24.59
C TYR A 6 -2.90 -35.77 24.98
N SER A 7 -1.94 -35.35 25.81
CA SER A 7 -1.61 -33.93 25.98
C SER A 7 -0.81 -33.48 24.76
N ILE A 8 -1.41 -32.65 23.92
CA ILE A 8 -0.70 -31.90 22.89
C ILE A 8 -0.07 -30.71 23.62
N CYS A 9 1.24 -30.76 23.81
CA CYS A 9 2.02 -29.64 24.33
C CYS A 9 2.31 -28.71 23.16
N LEU A 10 1.51 -27.65 23.01
CA LEU A 10 1.77 -26.57 22.06
C LEU A 10 2.95 -25.75 22.60
N LEU A 11 4.15 -25.95 22.06
CA LEU A 11 5.25 -25.02 22.27
C LEU A 11 4.93 -23.76 21.47
N ILE A 12 4.46 -22.71 22.14
CA ILE A 12 4.54 -21.36 21.61
C ILE A 12 6.00 -20.96 21.72
N ALA A 13 6.73 -21.00 20.61
CA ALA A 13 7.99 -20.31 20.49
C ALA A 13 7.67 -18.82 20.54
N VAL A 14 7.78 -18.21 21.73
CA VAL A 14 7.91 -16.76 21.83
C VAL A 14 9.33 -16.47 21.36
N SER A 15 9.50 -16.18 20.07
CA SER A 15 10.71 -15.50 19.61
C SER A 15 10.73 -14.18 20.36
N SER A 16 11.59 -14.07 21.36
CA SER A 16 12.01 -12.75 21.84
C SER A 16 12.68 -12.10 20.64
N ALA A 17 11.95 -11.27 19.90
CA ALA A 17 12.53 -10.33 18.95
C ALA A 17 13.55 -9.55 19.76
N THR A 18 14.83 -9.82 19.51
CA THR A 18 15.87 -8.90 19.93
C THR A 18 15.53 -7.62 19.19
N ALA A 19 15.33 -6.52 19.92
CA ALA A 19 15.08 -5.24 19.26
C ALA A 19 16.20 -5.00 18.25
N ALA A 20 15.83 -4.56 17.04
CA ALA A 20 16.76 -4.07 16.04
C ALA A 20 17.84 -3.23 16.74
N ARG A 21 19.08 -3.68 16.64
CA ARG A 21 20.25 -2.90 17.08
C ARG A 21 20.68 -2.04 15.90
N GLY A 22 21.23 -0.88 16.16
CA GLY A 22 21.77 -0.01 15.14
C GLY A 22 20.94 1.22 14.83
N THR A 23 21.51 2.07 13.99
CA THR A 23 20.96 3.40 13.68
C THR A 23 19.93 3.30 12.55
N THR A 24 18.68 3.63 12.84
CA THR A 24 17.65 3.80 11.82
C THR A 24 17.78 5.16 11.16
N ILE A 25 17.88 5.18 9.83
CA ILE A 25 17.89 6.40 9.03
C ILE A 25 16.71 6.42 8.06
N ALA A 26 16.35 7.61 7.59
CA ALA A 26 15.39 7.77 6.50
C ALA A 26 15.99 8.61 5.37
N VAL A 27 15.74 8.18 4.14
CA VAL A 27 16.11 8.88 2.91
C VAL A 27 14.84 9.28 2.18
N PHE A 28 14.75 10.55 1.78
CA PHE A 28 13.64 11.08 0.99
C PHE A 28 14.08 11.30 -0.45
N GLU A 29 13.32 10.79 -1.41
CA GLU A 29 13.63 10.91 -2.83
C GLU A 29 12.37 11.31 -3.63
N PRO A 30 12.42 12.37 -4.44
CA PRO A 30 11.33 12.67 -5.36
C PRO A 30 11.33 11.66 -6.51
N ILE A 31 10.15 11.22 -6.96
CA ILE A 31 10.04 10.48 -8.22
C ILE A 31 10.00 11.54 -9.35
N PRO A 32 10.97 11.57 -10.27
CA PRO A 32 11.02 12.58 -11.32
C PRO A 32 9.77 12.53 -12.20
N ASP A 33 9.23 13.70 -12.55
CA ASP A 33 8.10 13.85 -13.48
C ASP A 33 6.83 13.04 -13.13
N ALA A 34 6.68 12.65 -11.86
CA ALA A 34 5.53 11.90 -11.36
C ALA A 34 4.58 12.79 -10.55
N LEU A 35 3.30 12.76 -10.93
CA LEU A 35 2.19 13.43 -10.26
C LEU A 35 1.76 12.67 -9.01
N SER A 36 1.64 11.35 -9.13
CA SER A 36 1.20 10.47 -8.06
C SER A 36 1.98 9.17 -8.05
N ALA A 37 2.23 8.64 -6.86
CA ALA A 37 2.53 7.23 -6.65
C ALA A 37 1.26 6.62 -6.04
N ASN A 38 0.63 5.72 -6.80
CA ASN A 38 -0.69 5.16 -6.49
C ASN A 38 -0.58 3.80 -5.78
N ASP A 39 0.43 3.01 -6.15
CA ASP A 39 0.68 1.68 -5.60
C ASP A 39 2.15 1.25 -5.79
N MET A 40 2.55 0.22 -5.05
CA MET A 40 3.90 -0.30 -5.00
C MET A 40 3.92 -1.82 -4.74
N SER A 41 4.87 -2.55 -5.35
CA SER A 41 5.09 -3.97 -5.04
C SER A 41 5.42 -4.21 -3.56
N SER A 42 5.10 -5.40 -3.04
CA SER A 42 5.33 -5.75 -1.62
C SER A 42 6.77 -5.53 -1.12
N ASP A 43 7.78 -5.76 -1.97
CA ASP A 43 9.19 -5.52 -1.67
C ASP A 43 9.62 -4.04 -1.76
N GLY A 44 8.72 -3.18 -2.22
CA GLY A 44 8.93 -1.77 -2.45
C GLY A 44 9.65 -1.43 -3.77
N ARG A 45 9.96 -2.40 -4.62
CA ARG A 45 10.80 -2.14 -5.78
C ARG A 45 10.08 -1.35 -6.87
N TYR A 46 8.88 -1.79 -7.22
CA TYR A 46 8.14 -1.27 -8.37
C TYR A 46 7.05 -0.33 -7.91
N VAL A 47 6.99 0.87 -8.50
CA VAL A 47 6.00 1.89 -8.17
C VAL A 47 5.26 2.30 -9.44
N VAL A 48 3.94 2.44 -9.35
CA VAL A 48 3.11 2.92 -10.46
C VAL A 48 2.33 4.16 -10.09
N GLY A 49 1.96 4.93 -11.12
CA GLY A 49 1.12 6.11 -10.95
C GLY A 49 1.05 6.96 -12.21
N GLN A 50 0.75 8.24 -12.02
CA GLN A 50 0.54 9.20 -13.11
C GLN A 50 1.75 10.13 -13.29
N THR A 51 2.05 10.50 -14.53
CA THR A 51 3.12 11.45 -14.88
C THR A 51 2.63 12.89 -14.96
N ASP A 52 3.53 13.85 -14.81
CA ASP A 52 3.33 15.30 -15.01
C ASP A 52 4.64 15.90 -15.56
N PHE A 53 4.81 15.86 -16.89
CA PHE A 53 6.04 16.28 -17.56
C PHE A 53 6.12 17.79 -17.74
N ASP A 54 4.99 18.46 -17.91
CA ASP A 54 4.94 19.91 -18.11
C ASP A 54 4.76 20.71 -16.81
N GLN A 55 4.58 20.01 -15.68
CA GLN A 55 4.48 20.54 -14.32
C GLN A 55 3.27 21.47 -14.14
N ASP A 56 2.19 21.19 -14.87
CA ASP A 56 0.93 21.92 -14.78
C ASP A 56 -0.06 21.33 -13.76
N TYR A 57 0.33 20.22 -13.11
CA TYR A 57 -0.43 19.45 -12.12
C TYR A 57 -1.58 18.64 -12.70
N PHE A 58 -1.55 18.33 -13.99
CA PHE A 58 -2.45 17.40 -14.65
C PHE A 58 -1.71 16.14 -15.12
N PRO A 59 -2.39 14.97 -15.13
CA PRO A 59 -1.79 13.75 -15.64
C PRO A 59 -1.47 13.81 -17.14
N ASP A 60 -0.23 13.54 -17.51
CA ASP A 60 0.23 13.38 -18.90
C ASP A 60 0.22 11.93 -19.40
N GLY A 61 0.04 10.99 -18.48
CA GLY A 61 0.16 9.56 -18.76
C GLY A 61 0.38 8.75 -17.50
N THR A 62 0.82 7.51 -17.69
CA THR A 62 1.07 6.55 -16.60
C THR A 62 2.49 6.01 -16.68
N TYR A 63 3.03 5.60 -15.54
CA TYR A 63 4.40 5.10 -15.44
C TYR A 63 4.49 3.82 -14.60
N HIS A 64 5.59 3.11 -14.84
CA HIS A 64 6.14 2.06 -13.98
C HIS A 64 7.59 2.43 -13.65
N TYR A 65 7.91 2.55 -12.37
CA TYR A 65 9.19 3.02 -11.85
C TYR A 65 9.89 1.91 -11.06
N ASP A 66 11.12 1.55 -11.47
CA ASP A 66 11.98 0.64 -10.73
C ASP A 66 12.88 1.46 -9.80
N THR A 67 12.57 1.41 -8.51
CA THR A 67 13.28 2.18 -7.48
C THR A 67 14.72 1.70 -7.24
N HIS A 68 15.07 0.48 -7.67
CA HIS A 68 16.43 -0.03 -7.55
C HIS A 68 17.34 0.54 -8.65
N THR A 69 16.82 0.67 -9.87
CA THR A 69 17.59 1.17 -11.02
C THR A 69 17.38 2.66 -11.30
N GLY A 70 16.37 3.28 -10.69
CA GLY A 70 15.95 4.65 -10.97
C GLY A 70 15.31 4.82 -12.36
N VAL A 71 14.93 3.72 -13.02
CA VAL A 71 14.38 3.75 -14.38
C VAL A 71 12.87 3.91 -14.32
N MET A 72 12.38 5.02 -14.88
CA MET A 72 10.97 5.22 -15.18
C MET A 72 10.66 4.74 -16.61
N THR A 73 9.73 3.79 -16.71
CA THR A 73 9.14 3.35 -17.98
C THR A 73 7.78 4.00 -18.14
N ILE A 74 7.61 4.77 -19.22
CA ILE A 74 6.31 5.35 -19.57
C ILE A 74 5.47 4.27 -20.21
N LEU A 75 4.30 4.01 -19.64
CA LEU A 75 3.39 2.98 -20.13
C LEU A 75 2.65 3.54 -21.36
N PRO A 76 2.91 3.00 -22.58
CA PRO A 76 2.43 3.61 -23.82
C PRO A 76 0.91 3.77 -23.89
N PRO A 77 0.45 4.74 -24.69
CA PRO A 77 -0.58 5.68 -24.27
C PRO A 77 -1.99 5.17 -24.58
N GLU A 78 -2.60 4.54 -23.59
CA GLU A 78 -4.06 4.30 -23.57
C GLU A 78 -4.65 4.47 -22.16
N ALA A 79 -3.82 4.50 -21.10
CA ALA A 79 -4.30 4.59 -19.72
C ALA A 79 -4.40 6.02 -19.20
N THR A 80 -5.55 6.33 -18.61
CA THR A 80 -5.82 7.55 -17.84
C THR A 80 -5.33 7.42 -16.39
N ASP A 81 -5.16 6.19 -15.90
CA ASP A 81 -4.67 5.92 -14.55
C ASP A 81 -3.95 4.56 -14.46
N ALA A 82 -2.92 4.47 -13.62
CA ALA A 82 -2.26 3.24 -13.22
C ALA A 82 -2.46 3.08 -11.72
N ALA A 83 -3.36 2.17 -11.35
CA ALA A 83 -3.92 2.07 -10.02
C ALA A 83 -3.15 1.08 -9.13
N ALA A 84 -2.71 -0.06 -9.68
CA ALA A 84 -2.06 -1.12 -8.91
C ALA A 84 -1.01 -1.88 -9.73
N VAL A 85 -0.05 -2.53 -9.06
CA VAL A 85 1.06 -3.29 -9.67
C VAL A 85 1.27 -4.64 -8.95
N SER A 86 1.60 -5.69 -9.71
CA SER A 86 1.95 -7.00 -9.14
C SER A 86 3.28 -6.96 -8.38
N ASP A 87 3.50 -7.92 -7.49
CA ASP A 87 4.71 -8.03 -6.66
C ASP A 87 6.00 -8.14 -7.50
N ASP A 88 5.90 -8.75 -8.69
CA ASP A 88 7.01 -8.88 -9.62
C ASP A 88 7.15 -7.70 -10.60
N GLY A 89 6.26 -6.71 -10.53
CA GLY A 89 6.25 -5.52 -11.39
C GLY A 89 5.81 -5.77 -12.84
N THR A 90 5.39 -7.00 -13.18
CA THR A 90 5.15 -7.37 -14.58
C THR A 90 3.73 -7.09 -15.07
N VAL A 91 2.78 -6.93 -14.14
CA VAL A 91 1.38 -6.65 -14.41
C VAL A 91 0.99 -5.33 -13.73
N VAL A 92 0.41 -4.42 -14.50
CA VAL A 92 -0.12 -3.15 -13.97
C VAL A 92 -1.61 -3.08 -14.26
N LEU A 93 -2.42 -2.83 -13.23
CA LEU A 93 -3.85 -2.53 -13.37
C LEU A 93 -4.05 -1.02 -13.51
N GLY A 94 -4.94 -0.65 -14.41
CA GLY A 94 -5.28 0.75 -14.64
C GLY A 94 -6.64 0.91 -15.28
N THR A 95 -6.87 2.13 -15.75
CA THR A 95 -8.06 2.51 -16.50
C THR A 95 -7.60 3.06 -17.85
N ILE A 96 -8.22 2.59 -18.94
CA ILE A 96 -7.97 3.09 -20.30
C ILE A 96 -9.21 3.71 -20.90
N VAL A 97 -9.01 4.59 -21.89
CA VAL A 97 -10.11 4.99 -22.79
C VAL A 97 -10.63 3.73 -23.50
N ASP A 98 -11.93 3.49 -23.40
CA ASP A 98 -12.59 2.36 -24.00
C ASP A 98 -12.55 2.48 -25.54
N PRO A 99 -11.85 1.57 -26.24
CA PRO A 99 -11.75 1.61 -27.70
C PRO A 99 -13.09 1.36 -28.40
N GLU A 100 -14.08 0.80 -27.68
CA GLU A 100 -15.43 0.55 -28.18
C GLU A 100 -16.43 1.65 -27.81
N SER A 101 -15.99 2.72 -27.13
CA SER A 101 -16.87 3.83 -26.77
C SER A 101 -17.15 4.75 -27.96
N PRO A 102 -18.43 5.07 -28.26
CA PRO A 102 -18.78 6.13 -29.20
C PRO A 102 -18.44 7.53 -28.67
N ASP A 103 -18.28 7.69 -27.35
CA ASP A 103 -17.80 8.91 -26.70
C ASP A 103 -16.48 8.62 -25.94
N PRO A 104 -15.31 8.88 -26.57
CA PRO A 104 -14.02 8.63 -25.95
C PRO A 104 -13.75 9.53 -24.72
N ALA A 105 -14.58 10.55 -24.47
CA ALA A 105 -14.45 11.39 -23.28
C ALA A 105 -15.16 10.82 -22.03
N LEU A 106 -16.01 9.79 -22.19
CA LEU A 106 -16.84 9.23 -21.11
C LEU A 106 -16.84 7.69 -21.05
N GLY A 107 -16.25 7.02 -22.03
CA GLY A 107 -16.09 5.57 -22.00
C GLY A 107 -14.69 5.20 -21.56
N GLU A 108 -14.51 4.86 -20.29
CA GLU A 108 -13.30 4.19 -19.82
C GLU A 108 -13.60 2.73 -19.45
N THR A 109 -12.58 1.88 -19.50
CA THR A 109 -12.61 0.51 -18.99
C THR A 109 -11.39 0.20 -18.14
N ALA A 110 -11.58 -0.64 -17.13
CA ALA A 110 -10.48 -1.28 -16.42
C ALA A 110 -9.62 -2.08 -17.40
N ALA A 111 -8.30 -2.05 -17.24
CA ALA A 111 -7.38 -2.74 -18.13
C ALA A 111 -6.14 -3.23 -17.40
N LEU A 112 -5.53 -4.30 -17.91
CA LEU A 112 -4.21 -4.77 -17.48
C LEU A 112 -3.17 -4.42 -18.54
N TRP A 113 -2.02 -3.95 -18.10
CA TRP A 113 -0.83 -3.79 -18.91
C TRP A 113 0.17 -4.90 -18.61
N THR A 114 0.79 -5.42 -19.65
CA THR A 114 2.03 -6.20 -19.57
C THR A 114 3.00 -5.72 -20.66
N ALA A 115 4.29 -5.99 -20.49
CA ALA A 115 5.29 -5.68 -21.51
C ALA A 115 5.02 -6.41 -22.85
N GLU A 116 4.36 -7.57 -22.81
CA GLU A 116 4.09 -8.40 -23.99
C GLU A 116 2.90 -7.89 -24.81
N THR A 117 1.83 -7.46 -24.14
CA THR A 117 0.55 -7.16 -24.81
C THR A 117 0.19 -5.68 -24.80
N GLY A 118 0.90 -4.85 -24.03
CA GLY A 118 0.41 -3.52 -23.68
C GLY A 118 -0.89 -3.59 -22.89
N TRP A 119 -1.65 -2.49 -22.89
CA TRP A 119 -2.95 -2.41 -22.22
C TRP A 119 -3.98 -3.30 -22.90
N GLN A 120 -4.73 -4.07 -22.11
CA GLN A 120 -5.82 -4.93 -22.54
C GLN A 120 -7.03 -4.68 -21.65
N SER A 121 -8.15 -4.28 -22.24
CA SER A 121 -9.41 -4.08 -21.50
C SER A 121 -9.85 -5.37 -20.80
N LEU A 122 -10.28 -5.23 -19.54
CA LEU A 122 -10.94 -6.29 -18.78
C LEU A 122 -12.43 -6.41 -19.11
N GLY A 123 -12.95 -5.51 -19.94
CA GLY A 123 -14.36 -5.37 -20.25
C GLY A 123 -15.16 -4.77 -19.09
N TYR A 124 -16.44 -5.07 -19.06
CA TYR A 124 -17.41 -4.52 -18.10
C TYR A 124 -18.56 -5.51 -17.88
N LEU A 125 -19.29 -5.32 -16.77
CA LEU A 125 -20.46 -6.15 -16.48
C LEU A 125 -21.60 -5.86 -17.47
N PRO A 126 -22.53 -6.83 -17.70
CA PRO A 126 -23.69 -6.60 -18.55
C PRO A 126 -24.48 -5.34 -18.17
N ASN A 127 -25.01 -4.64 -19.16
CA ASN A 127 -25.71 -3.35 -19.03
C ASN A 127 -24.84 -2.18 -18.54
N ALA A 128 -23.50 -2.32 -18.53
CA ALA A 128 -22.67 -1.18 -18.19
C ALA A 128 -22.86 -0.02 -19.19
N GLY A 129 -22.81 1.22 -18.69
CA GLY A 129 -22.99 2.44 -19.46
C GLY A 129 -21.97 3.52 -19.08
N GLU A 130 -21.89 4.58 -19.88
CA GLU A 130 -20.84 5.62 -19.82
C GLU A 130 -21.12 6.74 -18.79
N CYS A 131 -21.57 6.38 -17.58
CA CYS A 131 -21.77 7.36 -16.49
C CYS A 131 -21.13 6.85 -15.19
N PRO A 132 -19.93 7.31 -14.80
CA PRO A 132 -18.98 8.16 -15.52
C PRO A 132 -18.07 7.40 -16.50
N SER A 133 -18.03 6.06 -16.45
CA SER A 133 -17.22 5.14 -17.25
C SER A 133 -17.91 3.79 -17.33
N ARG A 134 -17.43 2.79 -18.10
CA ARG A 134 -18.02 1.43 -18.09
C ARG A 134 -17.42 0.56 -16.98
N SER A 135 -16.12 0.70 -16.71
CA SER A 135 -15.43 0.07 -15.58
C SER A 135 -14.15 0.81 -15.20
N ASN A 136 -13.72 0.65 -13.94
CA ASN A 136 -12.44 1.14 -13.41
C ASN A 136 -11.79 0.05 -12.55
N GLY A 137 -10.47 -0.14 -12.70
CA GLY A 137 -9.67 -0.99 -11.83
C GLY A 137 -9.19 -0.20 -10.61
N TYR A 138 -9.14 -0.85 -9.44
CA TYR A 138 -8.66 -0.22 -8.20
C TYR A 138 -7.56 -0.99 -7.50
N GLU A 139 -7.57 -2.32 -7.54
CA GLU A 139 -6.55 -3.13 -6.87
C GLU A 139 -6.27 -4.45 -7.59
N LEU A 140 -5.04 -4.95 -7.44
CA LEU A 140 -4.52 -6.16 -8.06
C LEU A 140 -3.97 -7.13 -6.99
N SER A 141 -4.13 -8.44 -7.19
CA SER A 141 -3.44 -9.44 -6.35
C SER A 141 -1.93 -9.40 -6.58
N GLY A 142 -1.15 -9.86 -5.60
CA GLY A 142 0.32 -9.85 -5.66
C GLY A 142 0.87 -10.61 -6.88
N ASP A 143 0.18 -11.67 -7.31
CA ASP A 143 0.53 -12.43 -8.52
C ASP A 143 -0.04 -11.85 -9.84
N GLY A 144 -0.75 -10.73 -9.79
CA GLY A 144 -1.37 -10.09 -10.96
C GLY A 144 -2.58 -10.82 -11.55
N SER A 145 -3.08 -11.89 -10.93
CA SER A 145 -4.10 -12.78 -11.52
C SER A 145 -5.55 -12.40 -11.19
N VAL A 146 -5.76 -11.60 -10.14
CA VAL A 146 -7.07 -11.12 -9.69
C VAL A 146 -7.07 -9.61 -9.69
N ALA A 147 -8.00 -9.00 -10.42
CA ALA A 147 -8.23 -7.57 -10.40
C ALA A 147 -9.61 -7.27 -9.80
N VAL A 148 -9.70 -6.21 -9.00
CA VAL A 148 -10.98 -5.75 -8.43
C VAL A 148 -11.23 -4.29 -8.77
N GLY A 149 -12.50 -3.92 -8.74
CA GLY A 149 -12.89 -2.55 -9.03
C GLY A 149 -14.39 -2.34 -9.11
N LEU A 150 -14.77 -1.45 -10.01
CA LEU A 150 -16.15 -1.00 -10.21
C LEU A 150 -16.56 -1.08 -11.67
N SER A 151 -17.79 -1.55 -11.94
CA SER A 151 -18.46 -1.38 -13.23
C SER A 151 -19.80 -0.68 -13.04
N TRP A 152 -20.21 0.10 -14.03
CA TRP A 152 -21.26 1.11 -13.88
C TRP A 152 -22.51 0.77 -14.69
N ASP A 153 -23.62 0.46 -14.03
CA ASP A 153 -24.95 0.34 -14.67
C ASP A 153 -25.63 1.71 -14.68
N GLY A 154 -25.39 2.49 -15.74
CA GLY A 154 -25.56 3.95 -15.65
C GLY A 154 -24.74 4.48 -14.47
N CYS A 155 -25.28 5.41 -13.68
CA CYS A 155 -24.53 5.97 -12.55
C CYS A 155 -24.62 5.11 -11.26
N PHE A 156 -24.85 3.80 -11.39
CA PHE A 156 -24.95 2.83 -10.30
C PHE A 156 -23.73 1.90 -10.31
N GLY A 157 -22.88 2.02 -9.30
CA GLY A 157 -21.67 1.22 -9.16
C GLY A 157 -21.94 -0.21 -8.70
N ARG A 158 -21.31 -1.17 -9.36
CA ARG A 158 -21.32 -2.60 -9.06
C ARG A 158 -19.89 -3.08 -8.89
N GLY A 159 -19.55 -3.57 -7.69
CA GLY A 159 -18.22 -4.11 -7.43
C GLY A 159 -17.98 -5.36 -8.27
N PHE A 160 -16.77 -5.51 -8.80
CA PHE A 160 -16.39 -6.70 -9.55
C PHE A 160 -15.14 -7.38 -8.99
N ARG A 161 -15.04 -8.66 -9.29
CA ARG A 161 -13.80 -9.46 -9.27
C ARG A 161 -13.56 -10.00 -10.68
N TRP A 162 -12.37 -9.82 -11.21
CA TRP A 162 -11.97 -10.31 -12.52
C TRP A 162 -10.87 -11.34 -12.40
N THR A 163 -10.95 -12.40 -13.20
CA THR A 163 -9.81 -13.29 -13.49
C THR A 163 -9.79 -13.60 -14.99
N ALA A 164 -8.64 -13.98 -15.52
CA ALA A 164 -8.54 -14.40 -16.93
C ALA A 164 -9.48 -15.59 -17.26
N ALA A 165 -9.76 -16.46 -16.29
CA ALA A 165 -10.58 -17.66 -16.50
C ALA A 165 -12.09 -17.37 -16.54
N THR A 166 -12.56 -16.39 -15.76
CA THR A 166 -13.99 -16.11 -15.59
C THR A 166 -14.45 -14.79 -16.20
N GLY A 167 -13.51 -13.93 -16.60
CA GLY A 167 -13.79 -12.55 -16.95
C GLY A 167 -14.28 -11.75 -15.74
N MET A 168 -14.95 -10.63 -15.99
CA MET A 168 -15.50 -9.77 -14.94
C MET A 168 -16.76 -10.41 -14.34
N GLN A 169 -16.73 -10.66 -13.03
CA GLN A 169 -17.87 -11.19 -12.27
C GLN A 169 -18.32 -10.19 -11.23
N GLN A 170 -19.64 -10.01 -11.10
CA GLN A 170 -20.23 -9.11 -10.12
C GLN A 170 -20.11 -9.73 -8.71
N LEU A 171 -19.70 -8.92 -7.74
CA LEU A 171 -19.72 -9.28 -6.32
C LEU A 171 -21.16 -9.29 -5.79
N GLU A 172 -21.42 -10.05 -4.73
CA GLU A 172 -22.70 -10.04 -4.04
C GLU A 172 -23.12 -8.62 -3.65
N VAL A 173 -24.38 -8.30 -3.88
CA VAL A 173 -24.98 -7.03 -3.51
C VAL A 173 -25.45 -7.10 -2.05
N LEU A 174 -24.75 -6.41 -1.16
CA LEU A 174 -24.93 -6.57 0.29
C LEU A 174 -25.90 -5.58 0.95
N ALA A 175 -26.32 -4.53 0.23
CA ALA A 175 -27.15 -3.45 0.78
C ALA A 175 -28.16 -2.92 -0.26
N LEU A 176 -28.36 -1.59 -0.39
CA LEU A 176 -29.34 -0.97 -1.29
C LEU A 176 -28.87 -0.92 -2.76
N ASP A 177 -28.43 -2.06 -3.29
CA ASP A 177 -28.14 -2.30 -4.72
C ASP A 177 -26.88 -1.66 -5.32
N ARG A 178 -25.92 -1.19 -4.51
CA ARG A 178 -24.66 -0.64 -5.02
C ARG A 178 -23.48 -0.98 -4.11
N ASN A 179 -22.33 -1.21 -4.71
CA ASN A 179 -21.10 -1.50 -3.99
C ASN A 179 -19.87 -1.18 -4.85
N ARG A 180 -18.73 -0.99 -4.17
CA ARG A 180 -17.41 -0.86 -4.78
C ARG A 180 -16.44 -1.77 -4.06
N ALA A 181 -15.66 -2.54 -4.82
CA ALA A 181 -14.45 -3.17 -4.33
C ALA A 181 -13.31 -2.17 -4.49
N SER A 182 -12.59 -1.88 -3.41
CA SER A 182 -11.54 -0.86 -3.35
C SER A 182 -10.15 -1.46 -3.24
N VAL A 183 -10.04 -2.65 -2.63
CA VAL A 183 -8.77 -3.30 -2.30
C VAL A 183 -8.95 -4.83 -2.24
N CYS A 184 -7.90 -5.61 -2.44
CA CYS A 184 -7.87 -7.06 -2.21
C CYS A 184 -6.55 -7.50 -1.54
N SER A 185 -6.56 -8.67 -0.89
CA SER A 185 -5.35 -9.31 -0.35
C SER A 185 -4.41 -9.79 -1.47
N ALA A 186 -3.15 -10.10 -1.12
CA ALA A 186 -2.15 -10.57 -2.07
C ALA A 186 -2.57 -11.85 -2.83
N ASP A 187 -3.40 -12.71 -2.22
CA ASP A 187 -3.96 -13.90 -2.86
C ASP A 187 -5.29 -13.66 -3.61
N GLY A 188 -5.81 -12.43 -3.59
CA GLY A 188 -7.05 -12.01 -4.23
C GLY A 188 -8.33 -12.67 -3.69
N ASN A 189 -8.26 -13.31 -2.51
CA ASN A 189 -9.40 -14.02 -1.92
C ASN A 189 -10.18 -13.21 -0.89
N LEU A 190 -9.57 -12.19 -0.28
CA LEU A 190 -10.27 -11.20 0.53
C LEU A 190 -10.36 -9.90 -0.26
N ILE A 191 -11.55 -9.34 -0.37
CA ILE A 191 -11.81 -8.10 -1.10
C ILE A 191 -12.51 -7.13 -0.17
N GLY A 192 -11.97 -5.93 -0.02
CA GLY A 192 -12.53 -4.87 0.82
C GLY A 192 -13.16 -3.76 -0.01
N GLY A 193 -14.12 -3.04 0.56
CA GLY A 193 -14.60 -1.79 0.01
C GLY A 193 -15.80 -1.25 0.77
N PHE A 194 -16.84 -0.84 0.03
CA PHE A 194 -18.10 -0.42 0.63
C PHE A 194 -19.34 -0.89 -0.15
N ALA A 195 -20.45 -1.03 0.58
CA ALA A 195 -21.80 -1.15 0.03
C ALA A 195 -22.60 0.14 0.33
N GLN A 196 -23.51 0.54 -0.56
CA GLN A 196 -24.38 1.68 -0.32
C GLN A 196 -25.59 1.23 0.52
N GLY A 197 -25.65 1.67 1.77
CA GLY A 197 -26.72 1.35 2.72
C GLY A 197 -27.70 2.52 2.91
N ASN A 198 -28.30 2.59 4.09
CA ASN A 198 -29.06 3.78 4.50
C ASN A 198 -28.09 4.96 4.77
N GLN A 199 -26.83 4.68 5.12
CA GLN A 199 -25.72 5.64 4.97
C GLN A 199 -25.11 5.64 3.58
N ALA A 200 -24.37 6.71 3.27
CA ALA A 200 -23.71 6.91 1.98
C ALA A 200 -22.73 5.78 1.59
N ARG A 201 -22.00 5.19 2.54
CA ARG A 201 -21.06 4.07 2.34
C ARG A 201 -21.00 3.23 3.62
N THR A 202 -21.12 1.92 3.54
CA THR A 202 -20.95 0.99 4.67
C THR A 202 -19.76 0.09 4.40
N PRO A 203 -18.77 0.02 5.30
CA PRO A 203 -17.57 -0.78 5.08
C PRO A 203 -17.95 -2.26 5.02
N THR A 204 -17.38 -2.97 4.06
CA THR A 204 -17.82 -4.32 3.71
C THR A 204 -16.66 -5.11 3.15
N PHE A 205 -16.78 -6.44 3.18
CA PHE A 205 -15.84 -7.33 2.50
C PHE A 205 -16.57 -8.39 1.67
N TRP A 206 -15.86 -8.98 0.72
CA TRP A 206 -16.24 -10.15 -0.04
C TRP A 206 -15.11 -11.17 -0.04
N THR A 207 -15.47 -12.42 -0.33
CA THR A 207 -14.54 -13.53 -0.53
C THR A 207 -14.38 -13.86 -2.03
N GLY A 208 -13.35 -14.63 -2.37
CA GLY A 208 -13.04 -15.00 -3.76
C GLY A 208 -14.15 -15.76 -4.50
N ASP A 209 -15.13 -16.29 -3.78
CA ASP A 209 -16.37 -16.89 -4.29
C ASP A 209 -17.52 -15.89 -4.50
N LEU A 210 -17.22 -14.58 -4.43
CA LEU A 210 -18.08 -13.43 -4.68
C LEU A 210 -19.08 -13.11 -3.56
N GLN A 211 -19.19 -13.94 -2.53
CA GLN A 211 -20.07 -13.71 -1.38
C GLN A 211 -19.46 -12.68 -0.44
N GLY A 212 -20.27 -11.98 0.36
CA GLY A 212 -19.72 -11.00 1.28
C GLY A 212 -20.62 -10.65 2.45
N GLU A 213 -20.10 -9.79 3.32
CA GLU A 213 -20.82 -9.28 4.49
C GLU A 213 -20.42 -7.84 4.78
N THR A 214 -21.36 -7.07 5.34
CA THR A 214 -21.03 -5.74 5.89
C THR A 214 -20.29 -5.90 7.20
N LEU A 215 -19.29 -5.06 7.44
CA LEU A 215 -18.48 -5.09 8.67
C LEU A 215 -19.21 -4.48 9.87
N ASP A 216 -20.44 -3.99 9.67
CA ASP A 216 -21.35 -3.61 10.73
C ASP A 216 -22.82 -3.60 10.25
N PRO A 217 -23.48 -4.77 10.21
CA PRO A 217 -24.85 -4.88 9.72
C PRO A 217 -25.89 -4.28 10.67
N VAL A 218 -25.54 -4.04 11.93
CA VAL A 218 -26.50 -3.62 12.98
C VAL A 218 -26.62 -2.11 13.06
N TYR A 219 -25.52 -1.39 12.86
CA TYR A 219 -25.47 0.04 13.13
C TYR A 219 -25.58 0.94 11.89
N ASP A 220 -25.74 0.36 10.69
CA ASP A 220 -25.74 1.11 9.43
C ASP A 220 -24.52 2.03 9.41
N ALA A 221 -23.34 1.43 9.56
CA ALA A 221 -22.11 2.18 9.72
C ALA A 221 -21.78 2.97 8.45
N ARG A 222 -21.14 4.12 8.64
CA ARG A 222 -20.57 4.93 7.57
C ARG A 222 -19.07 4.63 7.44
N GLY A 223 -18.57 4.31 6.25
CA GLY A 223 -17.17 3.99 6.06
C GLY A 223 -16.87 3.17 4.82
N GLU A 224 -15.59 2.85 4.65
CA GLU A 224 -15.02 2.11 3.53
C GLU A 224 -13.71 1.47 3.95
N VAL A 225 -13.42 0.27 3.43
CA VAL A 225 -12.12 -0.40 3.54
C VAL A 225 -11.19 0.11 2.44
N PHE A 226 -9.98 0.53 2.83
CA PHE A 226 -8.97 1.12 1.96
C PHE A 226 -7.69 0.28 1.84
N GLY A 227 -7.36 -0.54 2.84
CA GLY A 227 -6.14 -1.36 2.86
C GLY A 227 -6.38 -2.75 3.42
N ILE A 228 -5.58 -3.73 3.01
CA ILE A 228 -5.59 -5.11 3.49
C ILE A 228 -4.12 -5.57 3.56
N ASN A 229 -3.73 -6.28 4.62
CA ASN A 229 -2.39 -6.88 4.65
C ASN A 229 -2.28 -8.08 3.68
N ASP A 230 -1.06 -8.42 3.28
CA ASP A 230 -0.80 -9.51 2.31
C ASP A 230 -1.51 -10.82 2.68
N ALA A 231 -1.50 -11.16 3.97
CA ALA A 231 -2.11 -12.38 4.50
C ALA A 231 -3.66 -12.38 4.52
N GLY A 232 -4.32 -11.25 4.24
CA GLY A 232 -5.78 -11.15 4.28
C GLY A 232 -6.38 -11.33 5.69
N THR A 233 -5.63 -10.99 6.74
CA THR A 233 -6.05 -11.15 8.15
C THR A 233 -6.34 -9.82 8.84
N ILE A 234 -5.96 -8.70 8.22
CA ILE A 234 -6.20 -7.35 8.71
C ILE A 234 -6.77 -6.51 7.56
N MET A 235 -7.83 -5.76 7.84
CA MET A 235 -8.34 -4.72 6.97
C MET A 235 -8.23 -3.35 7.65
N LEU A 236 -7.94 -2.33 6.86
CA LEU A 236 -7.86 -0.94 7.26
C LEU A 236 -8.93 -0.13 6.55
N GLY A 237 -9.47 0.86 7.24
CA GLY A 237 -10.40 1.76 6.59
C GLY A 237 -10.94 2.84 7.51
N THR A 238 -12.12 3.33 7.16
CA THR A 238 -12.85 4.30 7.96
C THR A 238 -14.13 3.69 8.51
N TYR A 239 -14.52 4.15 9.70
CA TYR A 239 -15.72 3.71 10.37
C TYR A 239 -16.33 4.85 11.21
N GLY A 240 -17.63 5.08 11.02
CA GLY A 240 -18.44 6.04 11.76
C GLY A 240 -19.85 5.51 11.96
N THR A 241 -20.60 6.11 12.88
CA THR A 241 -22.00 5.74 13.15
C THR A 241 -22.88 6.98 13.17
N ASN A 242 -24.20 6.82 13.26
CA ASN A 242 -25.11 7.94 13.43
C ASN A 242 -24.90 8.72 14.74
N THR A 243 -24.22 8.12 15.73
CA THR A 243 -23.85 8.78 16.98
C THR A 243 -22.45 9.39 16.97
N ASP A 244 -21.60 9.04 15.99
CA ASP A 244 -20.30 9.67 15.75
C ASP A 244 -20.29 10.35 14.36
N PRO A 245 -20.40 11.70 14.30
CA PRO A 245 -20.44 12.41 13.03
C PRO A 245 -19.10 12.33 12.27
N THR A 246 -18.04 11.81 12.88
CA THR A 246 -16.72 11.66 12.27
C THR A 246 -16.43 10.22 11.89
N ASP A 247 -16.02 10.02 10.64
CA ASP A 247 -15.46 8.73 10.21
C ASP A 247 -14.06 8.62 10.80
N ARG A 248 -13.83 7.58 11.60
CA ARG A 248 -12.56 7.32 12.31
C ARG A 248 -11.76 6.28 11.56
N ALA A 249 -10.43 6.41 11.62
CA ALA A 249 -9.54 5.35 11.18
C ALA A 249 -9.82 4.08 11.99
N ALA A 250 -10.03 2.97 11.30
CA ALA A 250 -10.41 1.70 11.87
C ALA A 250 -9.54 0.59 11.32
N LYS A 251 -9.34 -0.42 12.17
CA LYS A 251 -8.69 -1.67 11.85
C LYS A 251 -9.63 -2.82 12.18
N TRP A 252 -9.78 -3.76 11.26
CA TRP A 252 -10.49 -5.02 11.50
C TRP A 252 -9.48 -6.15 11.48
N THR A 253 -9.38 -6.89 12.58
CA THR A 253 -8.52 -8.08 12.68
C THR A 253 -9.37 -9.33 12.67
N LEU A 254 -9.01 -10.31 11.86
CA LEU A 254 -9.68 -11.60 11.81
C LEU A 254 -9.30 -12.43 13.05
N GLY A 255 -10.28 -12.73 13.90
CA GLY A 255 -10.12 -13.63 15.04
C GLY A 255 -11.00 -14.89 14.92
N GLU A 256 -10.93 -15.77 15.91
CA GLU A 256 -11.73 -17.01 15.95
C GLU A 256 -13.26 -16.75 15.90
N SER A 257 -13.69 -15.57 16.34
CA SER A 257 -15.10 -15.15 16.36
C SER A 257 -15.48 -14.26 15.16
N GLY A 258 -14.64 -14.22 14.12
CA GLY A 258 -14.78 -13.34 12.97
C GLY A 258 -14.09 -11.98 13.15
N TRP A 259 -14.41 -11.03 12.27
CA TRP A 259 -13.78 -9.71 12.22
C TRP A 259 -14.03 -8.88 13.48
N GLN A 260 -12.95 -8.48 14.16
CA GLN A 260 -13.00 -7.61 15.33
C GLN A 260 -12.51 -6.22 14.95
N ARG A 261 -13.34 -5.21 15.18
CA ARG A 261 -13.01 -3.81 14.88
C ARG A 261 -12.38 -3.12 16.08
N GLU A 262 -11.32 -2.37 15.83
CA GLU A 262 -10.80 -1.36 16.73
C GLU A 262 -10.69 0.01 16.03
N THR A 263 -10.84 1.08 16.81
CA THR A 263 -10.55 2.43 16.33
C THR A 263 -9.08 2.70 16.58
N ILE A 264 -8.29 2.81 15.51
CA ILE A 264 -6.86 3.07 15.60
C ILE A 264 -6.55 4.56 15.87
N GLY A 265 -7.55 5.44 15.72
CA GLY A 265 -7.56 6.75 16.38
C GLY A 265 -8.43 7.83 15.74
N ALA A 266 -8.20 9.07 16.20
CA ALA A 266 -8.97 10.27 15.85
C ALA A 266 -8.31 11.16 14.79
N GLY A 267 -7.16 10.74 14.23
CA GLY A 267 -6.26 11.53 13.39
C GLY A 267 -5.00 12.02 14.12
N SER A 268 -3.98 12.41 13.38
CA SER A 268 -2.62 12.74 13.84
C SER A 268 -2.45 14.08 14.57
N LEU A 269 -3.44 14.98 14.53
CA LEU A 269 -3.32 16.35 15.07
C LEU A 269 -4.26 16.68 16.24
N GLY A 270 -4.53 15.71 17.11
CA GLY A 270 -5.12 15.97 18.44
C GLY A 270 -6.66 16.06 18.45
N PRO A 271 -7.27 16.59 19.53
CA PRO A 271 -8.69 16.34 19.88
C PRO A 271 -9.73 17.04 18.98
N ALA A 272 -9.35 17.54 17.80
CA ALA A 272 -10.25 18.24 16.91
C ALA A 272 -11.12 17.24 16.13
N ILE A 273 -12.41 17.25 16.49
CA ILE A 273 -13.58 16.50 16.01
C ILE A 273 -13.87 16.66 14.50
N LEU A 274 -12.88 17.01 13.67
CA LEU A 274 -13.07 17.34 12.25
C LEU A 274 -12.04 16.71 11.30
N TRP A 275 -10.92 16.20 11.79
CA TRP A 275 -9.97 15.47 10.94
C TRP A 275 -10.43 14.02 10.75
N ARG A 276 -10.44 13.56 9.50
CA ARG A 276 -10.74 12.15 9.16
C ARG A 276 -9.43 11.47 8.77
N GLY A 277 -9.01 10.52 9.59
CA GLY A 277 -7.85 9.67 9.30
C GLY A 277 -8.22 8.56 8.34
N ILE A 278 -7.44 8.42 7.28
CA ILE A 278 -7.59 7.40 6.25
C ILE A 278 -6.34 6.51 6.33
N PRO A 279 -6.41 5.35 6.99
CA PRO A 279 -5.35 4.37 6.95
C PRO A 279 -5.33 3.75 5.55
N MET A 280 -4.17 3.78 4.90
CA MET A 280 -4.03 3.31 3.53
C MET A 280 -3.45 1.92 3.49
N ASP A 281 -2.42 1.65 4.28
CA ASP A 281 -1.67 0.41 4.15
C ASP A 281 -0.97 0.00 5.45
N ILE A 282 -0.64 -1.29 5.55
CA ILE A 282 -0.10 -1.93 6.76
C ILE A 282 0.92 -3.02 6.43
N THR A 283 2.00 -3.03 7.20
CA THR A 283 3.03 -4.06 7.16
C THR A 283 2.62 -5.31 7.93
N ASP A 284 3.35 -6.41 7.75
CA ASP A 284 3.14 -7.63 8.56
C ASP A 284 3.47 -7.44 10.05
N ASP A 285 4.39 -6.51 10.38
CA ASP A 285 4.72 -6.15 11.76
C ASP A 285 3.67 -5.22 12.40
N GLY A 286 2.68 -4.80 11.63
CA GLY A 286 1.54 -3.99 12.06
C GLY A 286 1.74 -2.48 11.96
N THR A 287 2.88 -1.99 11.46
CA THR A 287 3.09 -0.58 11.13
C THR A 287 2.09 -0.10 10.09
N ILE A 288 1.38 1.00 10.38
CA ILE A 288 0.31 1.54 9.52
C ILE A 288 0.73 2.91 9.00
N VAL A 289 0.50 3.16 7.71
CA VAL A 289 0.60 4.49 7.11
C VAL A 289 -0.75 5.00 6.62
N GLY A 290 -0.86 6.31 6.50
CA GLY A 290 -2.04 6.94 5.95
C GLY A 290 -1.96 8.45 5.98
N PHE A 291 -3.11 9.10 5.93
CA PHE A 291 -3.19 10.55 5.99
C PHE A 291 -4.50 11.05 6.60
N ASP A 292 -4.47 12.27 7.13
CA ASP A 292 -5.68 12.94 7.59
C ASP A 292 -6.19 13.90 6.53
N THR A 293 -7.52 14.10 6.50
CA THR A 293 -8.17 15.11 5.67
C THR A 293 -8.94 16.12 6.50
N TYR A 294 -8.83 17.41 6.17
CA TYR A 294 -9.64 18.49 6.76
C TYR A 294 -9.79 19.70 5.84
N LEU A 295 -11.04 20.01 5.44
CA LEU A 295 -11.39 21.15 4.58
C LEU A 295 -10.50 21.25 3.31
N GLY A 296 -10.18 20.10 2.70
CA GLY A 296 -9.32 20.01 1.52
C GLY A 296 -7.82 19.93 1.81
N ASN A 297 -7.39 20.12 3.06
CA ASN A 297 -5.99 19.89 3.46
C ASN A 297 -5.77 18.41 3.77
N ARG A 298 -4.54 17.95 3.48
CA ARG A 298 -4.10 16.57 3.70
C ARG A 298 -2.77 16.57 4.44
N ILE A 299 -2.57 15.63 5.35
CA ILE A 299 -1.31 15.48 6.10
C ILE A 299 -1.04 13.99 6.32
N ALA A 300 0.11 13.51 5.85
CA ALA A 300 0.51 12.12 6.02
C ALA A 300 0.95 11.83 7.46
N TRP A 301 0.72 10.58 7.87
CA TRP A 301 1.09 10.07 9.18
C TRP A 301 1.53 8.61 9.13
N ILE A 302 2.23 8.19 10.18
CA ILE A 302 2.64 6.80 10.42
C ILE A 302 2.32 6.40 11.88
N ILE A 303 1.95 5.14 12.08
CA ILE A 303 1.79 4.49 13.38
C ILE A 303 2.73 3.28 13.43
N PRO A 304 3.95 3.43 13.95
CA PRO A 304 4.91 2.32 14.07
C PRO A 304 4.31 1.16 14.88
N GLN A 305 4.45 -0.06 14.38
CA GLN A 305 3.94 -1.31 15.00
C GLN A 305 2.43 -1.29 15.31
N GLY A 306 1.67 -0.38 14.68
CA GLY A 306 0.22 -0.28 14.85
C GLY A 306 -0.19 0.22 16.24
N MET A 307 0.76 0.75 17.02
CA MET A 307 0.53 1.26 18.36
C MET A 307 0.60 2.80 18.34
N PRO A 308 -0.49 3.51 18.67
CA PRO A 308 -0.48 4.96 18.81
C PRO A 308 0.67 5.43 19.73
N PRO A 309 1.25 6.62 19.48
CA PRO A 309 0.62 7.76 18.81
C PRO A 309 0.75 7.76 17.29
N TYR A 310 -0.11 8.54 16.64
CA TYR A 310 0.10 8.98 15.27
C TYR A 310 1.27 9.94 15.22
N LEU A 311 2.20 9.69 14.31
CA LEU A 311 3.33 10.57 14.06
C LEU A 311 3.11 11.29 12.73
N ASN A 312 3.25 12.62 12.73
CA ASN A 312 3.30 13.38 11.48
C ASN A 312 4.47 12.85 10.64
N PHE A 313 4.19 12.38 9.43
CA PHE A 313 5.15 11.60 8.66
C PHE A 313 6.39 12.42 8.29
N LYS A 314 6.22 13.66 7.83
CA LYS A 314 7.33 14.56 7.50
C LYS A 314 8.27 14.78 8.71
N THR A 315 7.70 15.06 9.88
CA THR A 315 8.48 15.27 11.10
C THR A 315 9.18 13.98 11.54
N TYR A 316 8.50 12.84 11.40
CA TYR A 316 9.06 11.52 11.71
C TYR A 316 10.29 11.20 10.86
N VAL A 317 10.20 11.32 9.53
CA VAL A 317 11.36 11.00 8.66
C VAL A 317 12.50 11.99 8.84
N GLN A 318 12.21 13.28 9.10
CA GLN A 318 13.24 14.28 9.44
C GLN A 318 13.94 13.95 10.76
N SER A 319 13.23 13.37 11.73
CA SER A 319 13.85 12.90 12.98
C SER A 319 14.78 11.70 12.78
N LEU A 320 14.63 10.98 11.67
CA LEU A 320 15.50 9.90 11.20
C LEU A 320 16.59 10.38 10.22
N GLY A 321 16.80 11.70 10.10
CA GLY A 321 17.87 12.27 9.27
C GLY A 321 17.47 12.65 7.84
N ALA A 322 16.25 12.37 7.40
CA ALA A 322 15.83 12.67 6.03
C ALA A 322 15.84 14.18 5.73
N THR A 323 16.49 14.57 4.63
CA THR A 323 16.45 15.94 4.12
C THR A 323 15.24 16.13 3.20
N VAL A 324 14.09 16.51 3.78
CA VAL A 324 12.87 16.85 3.02
C VAL A 324 12.87 18.34 2.63
N PRO A 325 12.86 18.71 1.34
CA PRO A 325 12.89 20.11 0.95
C PRO A 325 11.62 20.87 1.40
N ILE A 326 11.74 22.18 1.65
CA ILE A 326 10.69 22.99 2.30
C ILE A 326 9.33 22.92 1.55
N GLY A 327 9.35 22.86 0.22
CA GLY A 327 8.14 22.82 -0.61
C GLY A 327 7.40 21.47 -0.65
N TRP A 328 7.98 20.40 -0.10
CA TRP A 328 7.37 19.08 -0.06
C TRP A 328 6.64 18.88 1.25
N THR A 329 5.31 18.80 1.21
CA THR A 329 4.46 18.75 2.41
C THR A 329 4.15 17.33 2.86
N LEU A 330 4.34 16.32 2.01
CA LEU A 330 4.07 14.90 2.28
C LEU A 330 2.62 14.75 2.76
N ASP A 331 1.69 15.04 1.86
CA ASP A 331 0.26 15.14 2.16
C ASP A 331 -0.40 13.78 2.33
N VAL A 332 0.05 12.79 1.55
CA VAL A 332 -0.50 11.44 1.49
C VAL A 332 0.63 10.43 1.55
N CYS A 333 0.62 9.56 2.57
CA CYS A 333 1.26 8.25 2.44
C CYS A 333 0.23 7.32 1.78
N GLN A 334 0.62 6.71 0.67
CA GLN A 334 -0.25 5.88 -0.15
C GLN A 334 -0.06 4.39 0.16
N ALA A 335 1.18 3.91 0.23
CA ALA A 335 1.49 2.50 0.49
C ALA A 335 2.81 2.36 1.27
N ILE A 336 2.99 1.20 1.90
CA ILE A 336 4.18 0.79 2.65
C ILE A 336 4.53 -0.67 2.30
N SER A 337 5.78 -0.93 1.95
CA SER A 337 6.26 -2.29 1.64
C SER A 337 6.05 -3.23 2.84
N THR A 338 5.91 -4.53 2.64
CA THR A 338 5.68 -5.53 3.71
C THR A 338 6.68 -5.44 4.85
N SER A 339 7.95 -5.11 4.53
CA SER A 339 9.04 -4.92 5.50
C SER A 339 8.97 -3.61 6.31
N GLY A 340 8.09 -2.68 5.95
CA GLY A 340 8.05 -1.32 6.49
C GLY A 340 9.15 -0.39 5.98
N ARG A 341 10.07 -0.91 5.15
CA ARG A 341 11.27 -0.21 4.71
C ARG A 341 10.97 0.90 3.71
N ARG A 342 10.09 0.68 2.75
CA ARG A 342 9.75 1.67 1.73
C ARG A 342 8.33 2.17 1.89
N ILE A 343 8.17 3.49 1.79
CA ILE A 343 6.88 4.17 1.84
C ILE A 343 6.79 5.06 0.61
N ILE A 344 5.65 5.02 -0.07
CA ILE A 344 5.38 5.91 -1.19
C ILE A 344 4.24 6.86 -0.86
N GLY A 345 4.22 7.96 -1.60
CA GLY A 345 3.14 8.89 -1.48
C GLY A 345 3.26 10.05 -2.43
N HIS A 346 2.42 11.04 -2.20
CA HIS A 346 2.36 12.25 -2.99
C HIS A 346 1.90 13.43 -2.14
N GLY A 347 2.25 14.65 -2.53
CA GLY A 347 1.81 15.83 -1.78
C GLY A 347 2.54 17.11 -2.15
N GLY A 348 1.96 18.23 -1.71
CA GLY A 348 2.35 19.57 -2.13
C GLY A 348 1.67 19.90 -3.45
N ALA A 349 2.43 20.42 -4.39
CA ALA A 349 1.96 20.62 -5.75
C ALA A 349 1.93 19.27 -6.51
N ALA A 350 1.23 18.28 -5.94
CA ALA A 350 1.02 16.92 -6.45
C ALA A 350 2.28 16.27 -7.04
N ARG A 351 3.37 16.15 -6.27
CA ARG A 351 4.55 15.40 -6.72
C ARG A 351 4.69 14.12 -5.94
N ALA A 352 4.98 13.04 -6.64
CA ALA A 352 5.22 11.74 -6.06
C ALA A 352 6.60 11.65 -5.42
N TRP A 353 6.72 10.83 -4.39
CA TRP A 353 7.96 10.65 -3.64
C TRP A 353 8.04 9.23 -3.08
N THR A 354 9.27 8.81 -2.82
CA THR A 354 9.60 7.63 -2.02
C THR A 354 10.33 8.05 -0.76
N VAL A 355 10.07 7.34 0.33
CA VAL A 355 10.90 7.35 1.53
C VAL A 355 11.39 5.94 1.77
N THR A 356 12.69 5.81 2.00
CA THR A 356 13.31 4.56 2.43
C THR A 356 13.77 4.71 3.87
N ILE A 357 13.34 3.82 4.75
CA ILE A 357 13.74 3.72 6.15
C ILE A 357 14.66 2.52 6.27
N ASP A 358 15.93 2.76 6.54
CA ASP A 358 16.96 1.73 6.60
C ASP A 358 17.51 1.59 8.01
N LEU A 359 17.86 0.35 8.37
CA LEU A 359 18.67 0.05 9.54
C LEU A 359 20.13 -0.05 9.08
N LEU A 360 20.97 0.91 9.48
CA LEU A 360 22.39 0.87 9.15
C LEU A 360 23.03 -0.37 9.76
N GLY A 361 23.90 -1.03 9.00
CA GLY A 361 24.55 -2.27 9.38
C GLY A 361 23.72 -3.54 9.17
N ASP A 362 22.43 -3.44 8.86
CA ASP A 362 21.60 -4.60 8.46
C ASP A 362 21.88 -4.90 6.99
N MET A 363 22.92 -5.68 6.76
CA MET A 363 23.51 -5.91 5.45
C MET A 363 22.91 -7.12 4.74
N ASN A 364 22.11 -7.93 5.42
CA ASN A 364 21.33 -9.00 4.80
C ASN A 364 19.84 -8.65 4.64
N CYS A 365 19.40 -7.50 5.18
CA CYS A 365 18.02 -7.01 5.15
C CYS A 365 17.01 -7.91 5.88
N ASP A 366 17.43 -8.58 6.95
CA ASP A 366 16.54 -9.40 7.79
C ASP A 366 15.88 -8.60 8.93
N GLY A 367 16.21 -7.31 9.07
CA GLY A 367 15.66 -6.40 10.07
C GLY A 367 16.41 -6.41 11.40
N ALA A 368 17.56 -7.08 11.49
CA ALA A 368 18.45 -7.04 12.62
C ALA A 368 19.86 -6.59 12.20
N VAL A 369 20.63 -6.11 13.18
CA VAL A 369 22.09 -5.95 13.04
C VAL A 369 22.73 -6.97 13.96
N ASP A 370 23.22 -8.06 13.37
CA ASP A 370 23.81 -9.17 14.09
C ASP A 370 24.98 -9.85 13.35
N VAL A 371 25.40 -11.01 13.85
CA VAL A 371 26.60 -11.68 13.32
C VAL A 371 26.46 -12.12 11.86
N ASP A 372 25.22 -12.29 11.38
CA ASP A 372 24.94 -12.68 10.00
C ASP A 372 25.16 -11.50 9.02
N ASP A 373 25.29 -10.27 9.52
CA ASP A 373 25.66 -9.08 8.74
C ASP A 373 27.17 -8.93 8.52
N ILE A 374 28.01 -9.65 9.26
CA ILE A 374 29.47 -9.46 9.22
C ILE A 374 30.04 -9.78 7.83
N GLU A 375 29.63 -10.91 7.24
CA GLU A 375 30.11 -11.32 5.92
C GLU A 375 29.57 -10.39 4.82
N PRO A 376 28.26 -10.09 4.76
CA PRO A 376 27.71 -9.11 3.82
C PRO A 376 28.31 -7.71 3.97
N PHE A 377 28.53 -7.21 5.19
CA PHE A 377 29.22 -5.93 5.45
C PHE A 377 30.65 -5.94 4.90
N THR A 378 31.39 -7.01 5.18
CA THR A 378 32.76 -7.19 4.64
C THR A 378 32.75 -7.23 3.12
N GLN A 379 31.75 -7.87 2.51
CA GLN A 379 31.60 -7.95 1.07
C GLN A 379 31.33 -6.56 0.46
N ALA A 380 30.45 -5.75 1.07
CA ALA A 380 30.16 -4.38 0.64
C ALA A 380 31.41 -3.48 0.73
N LEU A 381 32.24 -3.64 1.76
CA LEU A 381 33.50 -2.90 1.91
C LEU A 381 34.54 -3.19 0.81
N ILE A 382 34.57 -4.40 0.28
CA ILE A 382 35.65 -4.84 -0.63
C ILE A 382 35.22 -4.90 -2.10
N ASP A 383 33.94 -5.17 -2.38
CA ASP A 383 33.39 -5.33 -3.72
C ASP A 383 31.85 -5.15 -3.66
N VAL A 384 31.42 -3.87 -3.75
CA VAL A 384 30.02 -3.47 -3.80
C VAL A 384 29.26 -4.18 -4.94
N PRO A 385 29.75 -4.27 -6.19
CA PRO A 385 29.07 -5.03 -7.23
C PRO A 385 28.79 -6.50 -6.89
N ALA A 386 29.72 -7.18 -6.20
CA ALA A 386 29.50 -8.55 -5.74
C ALA A 386 28.46 -8.61 -4.61
N TYR A 387 28.45 -7.63 -3.70
CA TYR A 387 27.38 -7.50 -2.70
C TYR A 387 26.02 -7.29 -3.36
N ASP A 388 25.88 -6.32 -4.27
CA ASP A 388 24.61 -5.99 -4.93
C ASP A 388 24.07 -7.19 -5.73
N THR A 389 24.95 -8.05 -6.23
CA THR A 389 24.56 -9.31 -6.90
C THR A 389 24.05 -10.35 -5.91
N ALA A 390 24.63 -10.43 -4.71
CA ALA A 390 24.26 -11.39 -3.67
C ALA A 390 23.00 -10.96 -2.90
N PHE A 391 22.82 -9.66 -2.68
CA PHE A 391 21.74 -9.06 -1.91
C PHE A 391 21.00 -7.99 -2.75
N PRO A 392 20.34 -8.37 -3.86
CA PRO A 392 19.76 -7.40 -4.81
C PRO A 392 18.62 -6.56 -4.23
N ALA A 393 17.98 -7.03 -3.16
CA ALA A 393 16.96 -6.27 -2.44
C ALA A 393 17.53 -5.43 -1.29
N CYS A 394 18.82 -5.57 -0.96
CA CYS A 394 19.46 -4.86 0.15
C CYS A 394 20.38 -3.76 -0.37
N TRP A 395 20.25 -2.56 0.19
CA TRP A 395 21.02 -1.41 -0.30
C TRP A 395 22.40 -1.41 0.34
N SER A 396 23.45 -1.53 -0.46
CA SER A 396 24.85 -1.51 0.00
C SER A 396 25.21 -0.27 0.80
N GLY A 397 24.53 0.87 0.59
CA GLY A 397 24.71 2.09 1.36
C GLY A 397 24.46 1.94 2.86
N ARG A 398 23.79 0.87 3.31
CA ARG A 398 23.67 0.53 4.74
C ARG A 398 25.02 0.27 5.42
N ALA A 399 26.07 -0.01 4.65
CA ALA A 399 27.43 -0.16 5.16
C ALA A 399 28.11 1.17 5.49
N ASP A 400 27.60 2.31 4.99
CA ASP A 400 28.08 3.64 5.37
C ASP A 400 27.51 4.01 6.76
N MET A 401 28.15 3.45 7.78
CA MET A 401 27.73 3.57 9.17
C MET A 401 27.92 5.00 9.69
N ASN A 402 28.91 5.71 9.14
CA ASN A 402 29.29 7.05 9.60
C ASN A 402 28.59 8.19 8.81
N GLN A 403 27.88 7.84 7.73
CA GLN A 403 27.08 8.72 6.87
C GLN A 403 27.92 9.80 6.18
N ASP A 404 29.08 9.43 5.64
CA ASP A 404 29.95 10.31 4.84
C ASP A 404 29.94 10.03 3.33
N ASP A 405 28.93 9.28 2.87
CA ASP A 405 28.71 8.83 1.50
C ASP A 405 29.82 7.88 0.98
N SER A 406 30.65 7.32 1.87
CA SER A 406 31.75 6.42 1.53
C SER A 406 31.69 5.13 2.33
N ILE A 407 31.59 3.99 1.64
CA ILE A 407 31.69 2.66 2.27
C ILE A 407 33.18 2.29 2.37
N ASP A 408 33.79 2.50 3.54
CA ASP A 408 35.21 2.25 3.77
C ASP A 408 35.57 1.79 5.20
N GLY A 409 36.89 1.73 5.48
CA GLY A 409 37.38 1.23 6.77
C GLY A 409 36.98 2.07 7.99
N LEU A 410 36.46 3.28 7.79
CA LEU A 410 35.93 4.15 8.85
C LEU A 410 34.59 3.63 9.39
N ASP A 411 33.81 2.93 8.57
CA ASP A 411 32.50 2.38 8.96
C ASP A 411 32.58 1.18 9.90
N VAL A 412 33.71 0.45 9.85
CA VAL A 412 33.92 -0.79 10.61
C VAL A 412 33.76 -0.53 12.13
N GLY A 413 34.22 0.62 12.60
CA GLY A 413 34.15 0.97 14.02
C GLY A 413 32.70 1.05 14.52
N ASP A 414 31.88 1.77 13.78
CA ASP A 414 30.47 2.02 14.12
C ASP A 414 29.64 0.74 13.92
N PHE A 415 29.88 -0.03 12.85
CA PHE A 415 29.26 -1.35 12.65
C PHE A 415 29.54 -2.29 13.83
N VAL A 416 30.80 -2.39 14.26
CA VAL A 416 31.17 -3.22 15.41
C VAL A 416 30.54 -2.70 16.70
N SER A 417 30.40 -1.38 16.87
CA SER A 417 29.72 -0.80 18.04
C SER A 417 28.24 -1.22 18.09
N ASP A 418 27.55 -1.17 16.95
CA ASP A 418 26.15 -1.56 16.83
C ASP A 418 25.96 -3.07 17.11
N LEU A 419 26.84 -3.92 16.57
CA LEU A 419 26.85 -5.36 16.88
C LEU A 419 27.02 -5.65 18.38
N LEU A 420 27.96 -4.95 19.03
CA LEU A 420 28.29 -5.16 20.44
C LEU A 420 27.30 -4.47 21.39
N GLY A 421 26.53 -3.49 20.91
CA GLY A 421 25.62 -2.66 21.69
C GLY A 421 26.35 -1.71 22.66
N SER A 422 27.47 -1.13 22.21
CA SER A 422 28.34 -0.27 23.03
C SER A 422 28.29 1.20 22.68
#